data_AF-A0A2I0NNY3-F1
#
_entry.id   AF-A0A2I0NNY3-F1
#
_cell.length_a   1.000
_cell.length_b   1.000
_cell.length_c   1.000
_cell.angle_alpha   90.00
_cell.angle_beta   90.00
_cell.angle_gamma   90.00
#
_symmetry.space_group_name_H-M   'P 1'
#
loop_
_entity.id
_entity.type
_entity.pdbx_description
1 polymer ?
#
loop_
_entity_poly.entity_id
_entity_poly.type
_entity_poly.pdbx_seq_one_letter_code
_entity_poly.pdbx_strand_id
1 'polypeptide(L)' 'MDKGIYALILENDHCVVRVGALGTREFAPGSHVYVGSALGSGGLARADRHVRLALRRDRPPRWHIDYLLLDPHFFP' A
#
# COMPACT_ATOMS: atom_id res chain seq x y z
N MET A 1 7.41 2.40 21.21
CA MET A 1 6.78 2.15 19.90
C MET A 1 7.89 1.94 18.91
N ASP A 2 7.90 0.78 18.26
CA ASP A 2 9.06 0.38 17.47
C ASP A 2 9.11 1.20 16.19
N LYS A 3 10.28 1.80 15.92
CA LYS A 3 10.55 2.55 14.70
C LYS A 3 11.34 1.65 13.76
N GLY A 4 11.19 1.88 12.46
CA GLY A 4 11.94 1.11 11.48
C GLY A 4 11.57 1.45 10.06
N ILE A 5 12.04 0.61 9.16
CA ILE A 5 11.63 0.56 7.76
C ILE A 5 10.84 -0.72 7.57
N TYR A 6 9.79 -0.69 6.77
CA TYR A 6 9.00 -1.87 6.43
C TYR A 6 8.86 -1.98 4.91
N ALA A 7 8.65 -3.22 4.46
CA ALA A 7 8.32 -3.53 3.07
C ALA A 7 6.92 -4.16 3.03
N LEU A 8 6.13 -3.76 2.05
CA LEU A 8 4.90 -4.46 1.66
C LEU A 8 5.15 -5.07 0.28
N ILE A 9 4.86 -6.35 0.15
CA ILE A 9 4.92 -7.08 -1.12
C ILE A 9 3.49 -7.16 -1.64
N LEU A 10 3.30 -6.88 -2.92
CA LEU A 10 2.03 -6.99 -3.60
C LEU A 10 2.23 -7.70 -4.92
N GLU A 11 1.24 -8.45 -5.36
CA GLU A 11 1.20 -9.02 -6.69
C GLU A 11 0.02 -8.44 -7.48
N ASN A 12 0.17 -8.31 -8.79
CA ASN A 12 -0.91 -7.91 -9.68
C ASN A 12 -0.78 -8.56 -11.05
N ASP A 13 -1.91 -8.66 -11.74
CA ASP A 13 -1.96 -8.77 -13.20
C ASP A 13 -1.74 -7.39 -13.83
N HIS A 14 -1.51 -7.33 -15.15
CA HIS A 14 -1.43 -6.06 -15.87
C HIS A 14 -2.67 -5.19 -15.58
N CYS A 15 -2.46 -3.96 -15.10
CA CYS A 15 -3.56 -3.10 -14.70
C CYS A 15 -3.23 -1.61 -14.81
N VAL A 16 -4.29 -0.80 -14.87
CA VAL A 16 -4.23 0.66 -14.90
C VAL A 16 -5.04 1.20 -13.72
N VAL A 17 -4.37 1.82 -12.76
CA VAL A 17 -4.96 2.25 -11.47
C VAL A 17 -4.82 3.75 -11.28
N ARG A 18 -5.87 4.41 -10.76
CA ARG A 18 -5.81 5.82 -10.35
C ARG A 18 -5.30 5.93 -8.91
N VAL A 19 -4.09 6.45 -8.75
CA VAL A 19 -3.37 6.53 -7.48
C VAL A 19 -3.41 7.94 -6.91
N GLY A 20 -4.52 8.31 -6.27
CA GLY A 20 -4.67 9.62 -5.62
C GLY A 20 -4.24 10.80 -6.49
N ALA A 21 -3.33 11.63 -5.97
CA ALA A 21 -2.78 12.79 -6.68
C ALA A 21 -1.78 12.44 -7.79
N LEU A 22 -1.23 11.21 -7.82
CA LEU A 22 -0.33 10.77 -8.91
C LEU A 22 -1.07 10.49 -10.22
N GLY A 23 -2.41 10.48 -10.19
CA GLY A 23 -3.24 10.20 -11.34
C GLY A 23 -3.20 8.73 -11.75
N THR A 24 -3.47 8.47 -13.01
CA THR A 24 -3.51 7.11 -13.57
C THR A 24 -2.10 6.58 -13.81
N ARG A 25 -1.84 5.33 -13.40
CA ARG A 25 -0.57 4.63 -13.57
C ARG A 25 -0.82 3.22 -14.08
N GLU A 26 0.01 2.82 -15.02
CA GLU A 26 0.04 1.45 -15.54
C GLU A 26 1.06 0.63 -14.73
N PHE A 27 0.69 -0.59 -14.40
CA PHE A 27 1.54 -1.55 -13.69
C PHE A 27 1.68 -2.82 -14.52
N ALA A 28 2.93 -3.23 -14.73
CA ALA A 28 3.24 -4.54 -15.28
C ALA A 28 2.81 -5.65 -14.31
N PRO A 29 2.47 -6.86 -14.81
CA PRO A 29 2.17 -7.99 -13.96
C PRO A 29 3.41 -8.42 -13.17
N GLY A 30 3.20 -8.95 -11.96
CA GLY A 30 4.25 -9.52 -11.11
C GLY A 30 4.29 -8.93 -9.71
N SER A 31 5.42 -9.09 -9.03
CA SER A 31 5.61 -8.67 -7.65
C SER A 31 6.17 -7.25 -7.54
N HIS A 32 5.59 -6.43 -6.68
CA HIS A 32 6.00 -5.07 -6.36
C HIS A 32 6.36 -4.94 -4.90
N VAL A 33 7.36 -4.12 -4.59
CA VAL A 33 7.78 -3.86 -3.21
C VAL A 33 7.61 -2.37 -2.90
N TYR A 34 6.73 -2.08 -1.95
CA TYR A 34 6.61 -0.76 -1.35
C TYR A 34 7.50 -0.67 -0.11
N VAL A 35 8.47 0.24 -0.12
CA VAL A 35 9.34 0.51 1.04
C VAL A 35 8.87 1.75 1.77
N GLY A 36 8.46 1.60 3.03
CA GLY A 36 7.95 2.67 3.87
C GLY A 36 8.84 2.95 5.08
N SER A 37 9.01 4.23 5.41
CA SER A 37 9.63 4.65 6.67
C SER A 37 8.58 4.72 7.79
N ALA A 38 8.94 4.23 8.96
CA ALA A 38 8.15 4.25 10.19
C ALA A 38 8.89 5.01 11.31
N LEU A 39 9.69 6.02 10.95
CA LEU A 39 10.52 6.79 11.89
C LEU A 39 9.75 7.87 12.68
N GLY A 40 8.50 8.14 12.30
CA GLY A 40 7.62 9.11 12.97
C GLY A 40 7.09 8.63 14.32
N SER A 41 6.25 9.46 14.96
CA SER A 41 5.67 9.19 16.29
C SER A 41 4.86 7.89 16.37
N GLY A 42 4.25 7.46 15.26
CA GLY A 42 3.43 6.24 15.19
C GLY A 42 4.19 4.94 14.93
N GLY A 43 5.51 4.98 14.72
CA GLY A 43 6.32 3.77 14.52
C GLY A 43 5.79 2.79 13.46
N LEU A 44 6.07 1.51 13.68
CA LEU A 44 5.66 0.38 12.84
C LEU A 44 4.15 0.10 12.87
N ALA A 45 3.35 0.73 13.74
CA ALA A 45 1.88 0.64 13.62
C ALA A 45 1.36 1.24 12.31
N ARG A 46 2.20 1.99 11.58
CA ARG A 46 1.95 2.36 10.18
C ARG A 46 1.82 1.13 9.28
N ALA A 47 2.70 0.13 9.42
CA ALA A 47 2.61 -1.12 8.66
C ALA A 47 1.31 -1.86 8.99
N ASP A 48 0.97 -2.01 10.28
CA ASP A 48 -0.29 -2.63 10.70
C ASP A 48 -1.51 -1.90 10.15
N ARG A 49 -1.45 -0.57 10.03
CA ARG A 49 -2.55 0.20 9.43
C ARG A 49 -2.76 -0.20 7.97
N HIS A 50 -1.69 -0.37 7.19
CA HIS A 50 -1.79 -0.79 5.79
C HIS A 50 -2.37 -2.21 5.70
N VAL A 51 -1.90 -3.15 6.52
CA VAL A 51 -2.43 -4.51 6.57
C VAL A 51 -3.92 -4.51 6.94
N ARG A 52 -4.32 -3.76 7.98
CA ARG A 52 -5.74 -3.64 8.36
C ARG A 52 -6.59 -3.05 7.24
N LEU A 53 -6.06 -2.05 6.52
CA LEU A 53 -6.77 -1.45 5.40
C LEU A 53 -7.00 -2.47 4.29
N ALA A 54 -5.97 -3.21 3.89
CA ALA A 54 -6.06 -4.22 2.83
C ALA A 54 -7.09 -5.31 3.17
N LEU A 55 -7.07 -5.81 4.41
CA LEU A 55 -7.93 -6.90 4.83
C LEU A 55 -9.38 -6.47 5.11
N ARG A 56 -9.57 -5.30 5.72
CA ARG A 56 -10.90 -4.88 6.24
C ARG A 56 -11.57 -3.80 5.42
N ARG A 57 -10.82 -3.09 4.57
CA ARG A 57 -11.30 -1.94 3.78
C ARG A 57 -12.02 -0.91 4.67
N ASP A 58 -11.50 -0.71 5.88
CA ASP A 58 -12.19 -0.05 7.00
C ASP A 58 -12.08 1.48 7.01
N ARG A 59 -11.38 2.07 6.04
CA ARG A 59 -11.13 3.52 5.97
C ARG A 59 -10.76 3.93 4.53
N PRO A 60 -10.90 5.22 4.17
CA PRO A 60 -10.47 5.71 2.87
C PRO A 60 -8.93 5.70 2.73
N PRO A 61 -8.42 5.65 1.49
CA PRO A 61 -7.00 5.70 1.23
C PRO A 61 -6.41 7.06 1.63
N ARG A 62 -5.23 7.03 2.25
CA ARG A 62 -4.48 8.23 2.68
C ARG A 62 -3.15 8.35 1.95
N TRP A 63 -2.48 7.23 1.68
CA TRP A 63 -1.19 7.18 0.99
C TRP A 63 -1.33 6.49 -0.35
N HIS A 64 -0.39 6.71 -1.28
CA HIS A 64 -0.42 6.07 -2.60
C HIS A 64 -0.54 4.54 -2.53
N ILE A 65 0.16 3.91 -1.59
CA ILE A 65 0.06 2.47 -1.37
C ILE A 65 -1.33 2.03 -0.92
N ASP A 66 -2.08 2.88 -0.21
CA ASP A 66 -3.45 2.56 0.21
C ASP A 66 -4.39 2.43 -0.99
N TYR A 67 -4.14 3.15 -2.10
CA TYR A 67 -4.92 2.99 -3.33
C TYR A 67 -4.68 1.62 -3.96
N LEU A 68 -3.42 1.16 -3.99
CA LEU A 68 -3.08 -0.15 -4.52
C LEU A 68 -3.68 -1.26 -3.65
N LEU A 69 -3.54 -1.16 -2.31
CA LEU A 69 -4.10 -2.14 -1.36
C LEU A 69 -5.64 -2.25 -1.39
N LEU A 70 -6.34 -1.27 -1.96
CA LEU A 70 -7.78 -1.27 -2.11
C LEU A 70 -8.24 -1.61 -3.53
N ASP A 71 -7.33 -1.61 -4.50
CA ASP A 71 -7.64 -1.91 -5.89
C ASP A 71 -7.79 -3.44 -6.08
N PRO A 72 -8.83 -3.92 -6.77
CA PRO A 72 -9.07 -5.35 -6.95
C PRO A 72 -8.00 -6.06 -7.79
N HIS A 73 -7.14 -5.34 -8.51
CA HIS A 73 -6.06 -5.94 -9.30
C HIS A 73 -4.81 -6.27 -8.48
N PHE A 74 -4.72 -5.77 -7.24
CA PHE A 74 -3.59 -6.03 -6.35
C PHE A 74 -3.97 -7.01 -5.25
N PHE A 75 -3.09 -7.99 -5.03
CA PHE A 75 -3.23 -9.04 -4.03
C PHE A 75 -2.11 -8.92 -2.98
N PRO A 76 -2.44 -9.04 -1.68
CA PRO A 76 -1.47 -9.08 -0.59
C PRO A 76 -0.74 -10.42 -0.46
#